data_AF-A0A960PR22-F1
#
_entry.id   AF-A0A960PR22-F1
#
_cell.length_a   1.000
_cell.length_b   1.000
_cell.length_c   1.000
_cell.angle_alpha   90.00
_cell.angle_beta   90.00
_cell.angle_gamma   90.00
#
_symmetry.space_group_name_H-M   'P 1'
#
loop_
_entity.id
_entity.type
_entity.pdbx_description
1 polymer ?
#
loop_
_entity_poly.entity_id
_entity_poly.type
_entity_poly.pdbx_seq_one_letter_code
_entity_poly.pdbx_strand_id
1 'polypeptide(L)'
;MEATIDRFGRILIPKSLRDDLGVEPGTVFEIELSDGAVQLRPLLEEPELVNERGLLVHRGKPVGDVENTLQRVREERIRKFFPENWSG
;
A
#
# COMPACT_ATOMS: atom_id res chain seq x y z
N MET A 1 2.99 -4.29 -27.80
CA MET A 1 4.10 -4.74 -26.94
C MET A 1 4.05 -6.26 -26.92
N GLU A 2 5.19 -6.93 -27.03
CA GLU A 2 5.28 -8.39 -27.08
C GLU A 2 6.17 -8.87 -25.93
N ALA A 3 5.88 -10.04 -25.39
CA ALA A 3 6.67 -10.68 -24.35
C ALA A 3 6.86 -12.17 -24.71
N THR A 4 8.01 -12.72 -24.36
CA THR A 4 8.34 -14.12 -24.59
C THR A 4 8.34 -14.90 -23.28
N ILE A 5 8.10 -16.21 -23.39
CA ILE A 5 8.25 -17.14 -22.28
C ILE A 5 9.74 -17.47 -22.13
N ASP A 6 10.26 -17.34 -20.91
CA ASP A 6 11.64 -17.72 -20.60
C ASP A 6 11.81 -19.24 -20.48
N ARG A 7 13.05 -19.72 -20.31
CA ARG A 7 13.36 -21.15 -20.17
C ARG A 7 12.69 -21.83 -18.96
N PHE A 8 12.14 -21.05 -18.03
CA PHE A 8 11.46 -21.53 -16.84
C PHE A 8 9.93 -21.50 -16.98
N GLY A 9 9.41 -21.14 -18.15
CA GLY A 9 7.97 -21.09 -18.38
C GLY A 9 7.31 -19.81 -17.87
N ARG A 10 8.07 -18.73 -17.61
CA ARG A 10 7.54 -17.46 -17.07
C ARG A 10 7.50 -16.39 -18.14
N ILE A 11 6.55 -15.46 -18.02
CA ILE A 11 6.50 -14.23 -18.81
C ILE A 11 7.01 -13.09 -17.94
N LEU A 12 7.94 -12.29 -18.47
CA LEU A 12 8.36 -11.05 -17.83
C LEU A 12 7.36 -9.95 -18.14
N ILE A 13 6.78 -9.34 -17.11
CA ILE A 13 5.93 -8.16 -17.25
C ILE A 13 6.84 -6.94 -17.45
N PRO A 14 6.78 -6.27 -18.62
CA PRO A 14 7.59 -5.08 -18.90
C PRO A 14 7.38 -3.99 -17.86
N LYS A 15 8.45 -3.21 -17.58
CA LYS A 15 8.43 -2.20 -16.52
C LYS A 15 7.26 -1.22 -16.65
N SER A 16 6.97 -0.73 -17.86
CA SER A 16 5.86 0.20 -18.09
C SER A 16 4.52 -0.38 -17.64
N LEU A 17 4.25 -1.66 -17.92
CA LEU A 17 3.02 -2.31 -17.45
C LEU A 17 2.99 -2.52 -15.94
N ARG A 18 4.15 -2.77 -15.31
CA ARG A 18 4.22 -2.87 -13.85
C ARG A 18 3.91 -1.54 -13.18
N ASP A 19 4.49 -0.47 -13.70
CA ASP A 19 4.30 0.90 -13.21
C ASP A 19 2.83 1.32 -13.39
N ASP A 20 2.23 1.05 -14.56
CA ASP A 20 0.82 1.36 -14.86
C ASP A 20 -0.17 0.58 -13.98
N LEU A 21 0.15 -0.68 -13.65
CA LEU A 21 -0.68 -1.54 -12.79
C LEU A 21 -0.38 -1.37 -11.29
N GLY A 22 0.66 -0.62 -10.92
CA GLY A 22 1.09 -0.44 -9.53
C GLY A 22 1.52 -1.73 -8.84
N VAL A 23 2.12 -2.67 -9.58
CA VAL A 23 2.49 -4.00 -9.06
C VAL A 23 3.98 -4.06 -8.72
N GLU A 24 4.28 -4.62 -7.56
CA GLU A 24 5.63 -4.71 -7.00
C GLU A 24 6.10 -6.18 -6.92
N PRO A 25 7.40 -6.43 -6.73
CA PRO A 25 7.89 -7.78 -6.47
C PRO A 25 7.13 -8.42 -5.30
N GLY A 26 6.48 -9.57 -5.54
CA GLY A 26 5.66 -10.26 -4.55
C GLY A 26 4.16 -10.02 -4.67
N THR A 27 3.69 -9.12 -5.56
CA THR A 27 2.26 -9.00 -5.88
C THR A 27 1.72 -10.35 -6.36
N VAL A 28 0.64 -10.81 -5.73
CA VAL A 28 -0.07 -12.03 -6.11
C VAL A 28 -1.06 -11.68 -7.21
N PHE A 29 -1.21 -12.56 -8.19
CA PHE A 29 -2.18 -12.41 -9.26
C PHE A 29 -3.17 -13.55 -9.22
N GLU A 30 -4.44 -13.21 -9.41
CA GLU A 30 -5.44 -14.16 -9.87
C GLU A 30 -5.24 -14.39 -11.38
N ILE A 31 -5.32 -15.67 -11.78
CA ILE A 31 -5.07 -16.10 -13.16
C ILE A 31 -6.32 -16.81 -13.67
N GLU A 32 -6.89 -16.29 -14.75
CA GLU A 32 -8.07 -16.85 -15.40
C GLU A 32 -7.77 -17.16 -16.87
N LEU A 33 -8.32 -18.26 -17.36
CA LEU A 33 -8.31 -18.62 -18.77
C LEU A 33 -9.68 -18.28 -19.37
N SER A 34 -9.70 -17.34 -20.31
CA SER A 34 -10.93 -16.89 -20.95
C SER A 34 -10.63 -16.48 -22.39
N ASP A 35 -11.46 -16.93 -23.32
CA ASP A 35 -11.42 -16.55 -24.74
C ASP A 35 -10.05 -16.76 -25.43
N GLY A 36 -9.34 -17.83 -25.05
CA GLY A 36 -8.01 -18.13 -25.57
C GLY A 36 -6.91 -17.19 -25.06
N ALA A 37 -7.22 -16.36 -24.06
CA ALA A 37 -6.28 -15.47 -23.39
C ALA A 37 -6.07 -15.88 -21.93
N VAL A 38 -4.89 -15.52 -21.41
CA VAL A 38 -4.60 -15.55 -19.97
C VAL A 38 -4.86 -14.16 -19.43
N GLN A 39 -5.85 -14.03 -18.54
CA GLN A 39 -6.11 -12.80 -17.81
C GLN A 39 -5.39 -12.85 -16.47
N LEU A 40 -4.58 -11.82 -16.19
CA LEU A 40 -3.87 -11.64 -14.93
C LEU A 40 -4.46 -10.45 -14.21
N ARG A 41 -5.04 -10.68 -13.02
CA ARG A 41 -5.62 -9.64 -12.19
C ARG A 41 -4.81 -9.53 -10.89
N PRO A 42 -4.14 -8.40 -10.62
CA PRO A 42 -3.38 -8.27 -9.39
C PRO A 42 -4.34 -8.28 -8.20
N LEU A 43 -4.05 -9.11 -7.22
CA LEU A 43 -4.67 -9.09 -5.90
C LEU A 43 -3.97 -8.00 -5.08
N LEU A 44 -4.23 -6.75 -5.44
CA LEU A 44 -3.79 -5.62 -4.63
C LEU A 44 -4.55 -5.67 -3.30
N GLU A 45 -3.83 -5.66 -2.18
CA GLU A 45 -4.44 -5.20 -0.93
C GLU A 45 -4.97 -3.79 -1.23
N GLU A 46 -6.27 -3.57 -1.04
CA GLU A 46 -6.87 -2.27 -1.30
C GLU A 46 -6.02 -1.19 -0.60
N PRO A 47 -5.68 -0.07 -1.26
CA PRO A 47 -5.13 1.06 -0.52
C PRO A 47 -6.23 1.48 0.43
N GLU A 48 -6.14 1.08 1.71
CA GLU A 48 -7.30 1.16 2.59
C GLU A 48 -7.49 2.61 3.11
N LEU A 49 -7.44 3.61 2.23
CA LEU A 49 -7.96 4.94 2.52
C LEU A 49 -9.48 4.87 2.48
N VAL A 50 -10.09 4.55 3.62
CA VAL A 50 -11.54 4.45 3.79
C VAL A 50 -12.07 5.75 4.36
N ASN A 51 -13.17 6.26 3.82
CA ASN A 51 -13.88 7.37 4.43
C ASN A 51 -14.72 6.87 5.62
N GLU A 52 -14.29 7.19 6.84
CA GLU A 52 -15.03 6.93 8.07
C GLU A 52 -15.58 8.24 8.63
N ARG A 53 -16.89 8.44 8.52
CA ARG A 53 -17.59 9.61 9.09
C ARG A 53 -17.00 10.96 8.64
N GLY A 54 -16.55 11.05 7.39
CA GLY A 54 -15.95 12.26 6.82
C GLY A 54 -14.44 12.38 7.01
N LEU A 55 -13.79 11.39 7.64
CA LEU A 55 -12.34 11.31 7.80
C LEU A 55 -11.77 10.25 6.86
N LEU A 56 -10.73 10.60 6.12
CA LEU A 56 -9.99 9.64 5.30
C LEU A 56 -9.01 8.88 6.21
N VAL A 57 -9.28 7.61 6.44
CA VAL A 57 -8.51 6.74 7.33
C VAL A 57 -7.68 5.79 6.49
N HIS A 58 -6.36 5.77 6.67
CA HIS A 58 -5.52 4.70 6.13
C HIS A 58 -5.60 3.51 7.08
N ARG A 59 -6.28 2.45 6.66
CA ARG A 59 -6.14 1.13 7.28
C ARG A 59 -5.01 0.40 6.52
N GLY A 60 -4.19 -0.32 7.24
CA GLY A 60 -2.96 -0.86 6.67
C GLY A 60 -2.06 -1.33 7.80
N LYS A 61 -1.15 -2.26 7.50
CA LYS A 61 -0.16 -2.67 8.49
C LYS A 61 0.78 -1.50 8.79
N PRO A 62 0.98 -1.15 10.06
CA PRO A 62 1.90 -0.08 10.40
C PRO A 62 3.32 -0.42 9.96
N VAL A 63 3.97 0.53 9.28
CA VAL A 63 5.38 0.44 8.91
C VAL A 63 6.19 1.25 9.94
N GLY A 64 7.14 0.60 10.61
CA GLY A 64 8.00 1.22 11.62
C GLY A 64 7.50 1.11 13.06
N ASP A 65 8.13 1.85 13.97
CA ASP A 65 7.83 1.81 15.40
C ASP A 65 6.62 2.71 15.74
N VAL A 66 5.46 2.07 15.82
CA VAL A 66 4.19 2.73 16.15
C VAL A 66 4.19 3.32 17.55
N GLU A 67 4.81 2.63 18.51
CA GLU A 67 4.77 3.00 19.92
C GLU A 67 5.53 4.32 20.13
N ASN A 68 6.75 4.40 19.60
CA ASN A 68 7.55 5.62 19.62
C ASN A 68 6.87 6.77 18.86
N THR A 69 6.23 6.47 17.73
CA THR A 69 5.49 7.47 16.95
C THR A 69 4.30 8.03 17.74
N LEU A 70 3.53 7.17 18.40
CA LEU A 70 2.40 7.57 19.24
C LEU A 70 2.85 8.40 20.44
N GLN A 71 3.97 8.02 21.07
CA GLN A 71 4.53 8.77 22.19
C GLN A 71 4.91 10.19 21.77
N ARG A 72 5.67 10.34 20.68
CA ARG A 72 6.07 11.65 20.16
C ARG A 72 4.85 12.54 19.83
N VAL A 73 3.85 11.99 19.15
CA VAL A 73 2.63 12.73 18.79
C VAL A 73 1.82 13.14 20.03
N ARG A 74 1.82 12.33 21.10
CA ARG A 74 1.18 12.68 22.38
C ARG A 74 1.92 13.85 23.04
N GLU A 75 3.24 13.79 23.12
CA GLU A 75 4.07 14.84 23.71
C GLU A 75 3.94 16.18 22.97
N GLU A 76 3.93 16.14 21.62
CA GLU A 76 3.69 17.32 20.78
C GLU A 76 2.31 17.96 21.05
N ARG A 77 1.26 17.13 21.21
CA ARG A 77 -0.08 17.62 21.55
C ARG A 77 -0.11 18.26 22.93
N ILE A 78 0.47 17.61 23.95
CA ILE A 78 0.51 18.14 25.31
C ILE A 78 1.21 19.50 25.34
N ARG A 79 2.37 19.62 24.67
CA ARG A 79 3.11 20.89 24.58
C ARG A 79 2.31 22.00 23.89
N LYS A 80 1.50 21.64 22.88
CA LYS A 80 0.64 22.60 22.18
C LYS A 80 -0.49 23.15 23.07
N PHE A 81 -1.02 22.35 23.99
CA PHE A 81 -2.14 22.74 24.86
C PHE A 81 -1.70 23.28 26.23
N PHE A 82 -0.53 22.86 26.72
CA PHE A 82 0.05 23.27 28.00
C PHE A 82 1.49 23.75 27.77
N PRO A 83 1.67 25.01 27.33
CA PRO A 83 3.01 25.59 27.24
C PRO A 83 3.63 25.68 28.64
N GLU A 84 4.97 25.62 28.71
CA GLU A 84 5.81 25.54 29.93
C GLU A 84 5.57 26.64 30.99
N ASN A 85 4.67 27.59 30.72
CA ASN A 85 4.30 28.71 31.57
C ASN A 85 2.95 28.48 32.27
N TRP A 86 2.39 27.27 32.25
CA TRP A 86 1.13 26.97 32.92
C TRP A 86 1.36 26.91 34.45
N SER A 87 1.23 28.06 35.10
CA SER A 87 1.14 28.20 36.54
C SER A 87 -0.32 28.11 36.95
N GLY A 88 -0.80 26.89 37.21
CA GLY A 88 -2.02 26.64 37.97
C GLY A 88 -1.71 26.58 39.46
#